data_AF-A0A4S8LLW2-F1
#
_entry.id   AF-A0A4S8LLW2-F1
#
_cell.length_a   1.000
_cell.length_b   1.000
_cell.length_c   1.000
_cell.angle_alpha   90.00
_cell.angle_beta   90.00
_cell.angle_gamma   90.00
#
_symmetry.space_group_name_H-M   'P 1'
#
loop_
_entity.id
_entity.type
_entity.pdbx_description
1 polymer ?
#
loop_
_entity_poly.entity_id
_entity_poly.type
_entity_poly.pdbx_seq_one_letter_code
_entity_poly.pdbx_strand_id
1 'polypeptide(L)'
;MFPTLFPLGIGGFEDSERKPPVSFDTQANYFLDLHDRRFRYHYSFLFVVFNIKQRRMQHLQVHFTTSSKRYASVTLKNLASRIDKEKFISSPSDDERKAFHLLKEVNTVAARVPGSQSTKVHIRNEIRSYFGYFGLPHLFFTFNPCAVHSPIFQVIYGDNSFQGLNAHLDWLVILWLGLIFFEFSFKAAFQYLLGWDFKTGKSTECGGIFGKLRAFYGTVELTERGEFHGHVELWILILNAGSVTFFVL
;
A
#
# COMPACT_ATOMS: atom_id res chain seq x y z
N MET A 1 9.82 -18.21 18.43
CA MET A 1 8.47 -18.49 18.96
C MET A 1 8.19 -17.50 20.07
N PHE A 2 6.98 -16.94 20.19
CA PHE A 2 6.63 -15.92 21.18
C PHE A 2 6.14 -16.60 22.47
N PRO A 3 6.95 -16.71 23.54
CA PRO A 3 6.58 -17.51 24.72
C PRO A 3 5.33 -16.98 25.44
N THR A 4 5.10 -15.67 25.34
CA THR A 4 3.92 -14.96 25.86
C THR A 4 2.63 -15.25 25.09
N LEU A 5 2.73 -15.60 23.80
CA LEU A 5 1.59 -15.89 22.93
C LEU A 5 1.38 -17.40 22.75
N PHE A 6 2.45 -18.18 22.85
CA PHE A 6 2.47 -19.64 22.71
C PHE A 6 3.10 -20.26 23.97
N PRO A 7 2.45 -20.15 25.14
CA PRO A 7 3.04 -20.59 26.43
C PRO A 7 3.31 -22.08 26.49
N LEU A 8 2.55 -22.89 25.76
CA LEU A 8 2.72 -24.34 25.67
C LEU A 8 3.58 -24.76 24.46
N GLY A 9 4.09 -23.81 23.68
CA GLY A 9 4.85 -24.08 22.46
C GLY A 9 4.05 -24.67 21.29
N ILE A 10 2.75 -24.88 21.47
CA ILE A 10 1.83 -25.43 20.45
C ILE A 10 1.15 -24.33 19.64
N GLY A 11 0.68 -24.67 18.44
CA GLY A 11 -0.11 -23.75 17.60
C GLY A 11 0.72 -22.71 16.86
N GLY A 12 2.04 -22.88 16.79
CA GLY A 12 2.93 -22.01 16.01
C GLY A 12 2.61 -21.98 14.52
N PHE A 13 3.32 -21.13 13.78
CA PHE A 13 3.20 -21.08 12.32
C PHE A 13 3.71 -22.38 11.67
N GLU A 14 3.06 -22.79 10.58
CA GLU A 14 3.55 -23.86 9.68
C GLU A 14 3.80 -25.22 10.35
N ASP A 15 2.94 -25.55 11.30
CA ASP A 15 2.92 -26.86 11.93
C ASP A 15 2.62 -27.96 10.89
N SER A 16 3.58 -28.85 10.66
CA SER A 16 3.48 -29.95 9.70
C SER A 16 2.45 -31.02 10.08
N GLU A 17 2.09 -31.10 11.37
CA GLU A 17 1.13 -32.08 11.86
C GLU A 17 -0.33 -31.60 11.71
N ARG A 18 -0.52 -30.30 11.42
CA ARG A 18 -1.85 -29.69 11.31
C ARG A 18 -2.62 -30.20 10.08
N LYS A 19 -3.87 -30.63 10.32
CA LYS A 19 -4.81 -31.09 9.28
C LYS A 19 -6.14 -30.32 9.39
N PRO A 20 -6.56 -29.56 8.35
CA PRO A 20 -5.87 -29.30 7.08
C PRO A 20 -4.64 -28.37 7.24
N PRO A 21 -3.69 -28.39 6.28
CA PRO A 21 -2.58 -27.45 6.28
C PRO A 21 -3.10 -26.01 6.15
N VAL A 22 -2.51 -25.09 6.90
CA VAL A 22 -2.90 -23.66 6.89
C VAL A 22 -1.70 -22.85 6.44
N SER A 23 -1.92 -21.97 5.46
CA SER A 23 -0.85 -21.09 4.97
C SER A 23 -0.42 -20.10 6.06
N PHE A 24 0.84 -19.64 5.98
CA PHE A 24 1.35 -18.61 6.90
C PHE A 24 0.45 -17.36 6.94
N ASP A 25 0.02 -16.88 5.78
CA ASP A 25 -0.83 -15.68 5.66
C ASP A 25 -2.21 -15.89 6.28
N THR A 26 -2.85 -17.04 5.99
CA THR A 26 -4.15 -17.39 6.56
C THR A 26 -4.08 -17.46 8.09
N GLN A 27 -3.04 -18.11 8.62
CA GLN A 27 -2.86 -18.24 10.06
C GLN A 27 -2.53 -16.90 10.72
N ALA A 28 -1.72 -16.05 10.07
CA ALA A 28 -1.39 -14.73 10.56
C ALA A 28 -2.63 -13.85 10.67
N ASN A 29 -3.45 -13.81 9.62
CA ASN A 29 -4.72 -13.09 9.63
C ASN A 29 -5.64 -13.63 10.72
N TYR A 30 -5.78 -14.96 10.81
CA TYR A 30 -6.57 -15.60 11.87
C TYR A 30 -6.14 -15.15 13.27
N PHE A 31 -4.84 -15.12 13.57
CA PHE A 31 -4.36 -14.64 14.86
C PHE A 31 -4.69 -13.17 15.13
N LEU A 32 -4.68 -12.33 14.10
CA LEU A 32 -5.06 -10.92 14.23
C LEU A 32 -6.58 -10.71 14.36
N ASP A 33 -7.37 -11.68 13.88
CA ASP A 33 -8.84 -11.67 13.89
C ASP A 33 -9.46 -12.42 15.08
N LEU A 34 -8.63 -13.07 15.91
CA LEU A 34 -9.10 -13.69 17.14
C LEU A 34 -9.85 -12.68 18.02
N HIS A 35 -10.92 -13.15 18.66
CA HIS A 35 -11.65 -12.36 19.65
C HIS A 35 -10.70 -11.86 20.76
N ASP A 36 -9.76 -12.72 21.14
CA ASP A 36 -8.65 -12.36 22.00
C ASP A 36 -7.59 -11.57 21.21
N ARG A 37 -7.50 -10.29 21.53
CA ARG A 37 -6.64 -9.35 20.81
C ARG A 37 -5.17 -9.39 21.25
N ARG A 38 -4.74 -10.37 22.06
CA ARG A 38 -3.34 -10.50 22.52
C ARG A 38 -2.33 -10.46 21.38
N PHE A 39 -2.60 -11.09 20.23
CA PHE A 39 -1.72 -11.06 19.06
C PHE A 39 -1.64 -9.67 18.42
N ARG A 40 -2.76 -8.95 18.38
CA ARG A 40 -2.86 -7.60 17.80
C ARG A 40 -2.11 -6.56 18.64
N TYR A 41 -2.17 -6.69 19.96
CA TYR A 41 -1.53 -5.77 20.92
C TYR A 41 -0.14 -6.24 21.38
N HIS A 42 0.39 -7.35 20.84
CA HIS A 42 1.71 -7.82 21.24
C HIS A 42 2.79 -6.93 20.62
N TYR A 43 3.65 -6.37 21.48
CA TYR A 43 4.68 -5.36 21.17
C TYR A 43 5.55 -5.60 19.92
N SER A 44 5.72 -6.85 19.50
CA SER A 44 6.56 -7.22 18.34
C SER A 44 5.93 -8.23 17.38
N PHE A 45 4.74 -8.75 17.67
CA PHE A 45 4.19 -9.87 16.88
C PHE A 45 3.90 -9.43 15.45
N LEU A 46 3.16 -8.33 15.29
CA LEU A 46 2.80 -7.79 13.99
C LEU A 46 4.03 -7.43 13.16
N PHE A 47 5.03 -6.80 13.78
CA PHE A 47 6.29 -6.45 13.13
C PHE A 47 7.03 -7.68 12.60
N VAL A 48 7.19 -8.72 13.43
CA VAL A 48 7.90 -9.95 13.02
C VAL A 48 7.14 -10.68 11.92
N VAL A 49 5.82 -10.85 12.04
CA VAL A 49 4.98 -11.49 11.03
C VAL A 49 5.08 -10.75 9.69
N PHE A 50 4.99 -9.42 9.72
CA PHE A 50 5.14 -8.58 8.53
C PHE A 50 6.53 -8.74 7.88
N ASN A 51 7.60 -8.73 8.68
CA ASN A 51 8.97 -8.92 8.18
C ASN A 51 9.16 -10.30 7.54
N ILE A 52 8.63 -11.36 8.15
CA ILE A 52 8.68 -12.72 7.59
C ILE A 52 7.97 -12.74 6.23
N LYS A 53 6.78 -12.15 6.14
CA LYS A 53 6.02 -12.05 4.89
C LYS A 53 6.80 -11.31 3.81
N GLN A 54 7.36 -10.13 4.13
CA GLN A 54 8.17 -9.35 3.20
C GLN A 54 9.41 -10.12 2.72
N ARG A 55 10.15 -10.76 3.63
CA ARG A 55 11.33 -11.56 3.28
C ARG A 55 10.97 -12.73 2.37
N ARG A 56 9.87 -13.45 2.67
CA ARG A 56 9.42 -14.58 1.84
C ARG A 56 9.03 -14.14 0.44
N MET A 57 8.31 -13.03 0.31
CA MET A 57 7.99 -12.43 -0.98
C MET A 57 9.26 -12.09 -1.76
N GLN A 58 10.25 -11.48 -1.11
CA GLN A 58 11.55 -11.18 -1.73
C GLN A 58 12.26 -12.45 -2.17
N HIS A 59 12.41 -13.45 -1.30
CA HIS A 59 13.09 -14.70 -1.61
C HIS A 59 12.44 -15.46 -2.77
N LEU A 60 11.10 -15.57 -2.77
CA LEU A 60 10.36 -16.25 -3.84
C LEU A 60 10.58 -15.56 -5.18
N GLN A 61 10.49 -14.22 -5.20
CA GLN A 61 10.70 -13.45 -6.41
C GLN A 61 12.16 -13.54 -6.89
N VAL A 62 13.15 -13.43 -5.99
CA VAL A 62 14.58 -13.65 -6.32
C VAL A 62 14.79 -15.05 -6.90
N HIS A 63 14.19 -16.08 -6.30
CA HIS A 63 14.31 -17.46 -6.78
C HIS A 63 13.78 -17.64 -8.21
N PHE A 64 12.64 -17.03 -8.53
CA PHE A 64 12.05 -17.14 -9.89
C PHE A 64 12.73 -16.27 -10.95
N THR A 65 13.37 -15.18 -10.54
CA THR A 65 13.94 -14.18 -11.46
C THR A 65 15.45 -14.29 -11.63
N THR A 66 16.16 -14.88 -10.66
CA THR A 66 17.63 -14.92 -10.68
C THR A 66 18.13 -16.37 -10.58
N SER A 67 18.89 -16.81 -11.58
CA SER A 67 19.67 -18.05 -11.50
C SER A 67 21.07 -17.75 -10.96
N SER A 68 21.43 -18.27 -9.78
CA SER A 68 22.72 -18.00 -9.12
C SER A 68 23.95 -18.23 -10.00
N LYS A 69 23.86 -19.16 -10.95
CA LYS A 69 24.95 -19.50 -11.89
C LYS A 69 25.30 -18.38 -12.88
N ARG A 70 24.42 -17.41 -13.11
CA ARG A 70 24.61 -16.36 -14.14
C ARG A 70 25.39 -15.13 -13.66
N TYR A 71 25.64 -14.98 -12.36
CA TYR A 71 26.00 -13.66 -11.80
C TYR A 71 27.24 -13.63 -10.90
N ALA A 72 28.02 -14.71 -10.84
CA ALA A 72 29.21 -14.80 -9.98
C ALA A 72 30.34 -13.80 -10.33
N SER A 73 30.27 -13.14 -11.49
CA SER A 73 31.37 -12.31 -12.02
C SER A 73 30.98 -10.86 -12.40
N VAL A 74 29.80 -10.36 -12.02
CA VAL A 74 29.36 -9.01 -12.43
C VAL A 74 29.91 -7.94 -11.48
N THR A 75 30.89 -7.15 -11.94
CA THR A 75 31.48 -6.04 -11.15
C THR A 75 30.60 -4.79 -11.21
N LEU A 76 29.62 -4.70 -10.30
CA LEU A 76 28.67 -3.58 -10.24
C LEU A 76 29.29 -2.21 -9.89
N LYS A 77 30.46 -2.18 -9.23
CA LYS A 77 31.12 -0.93 -8.80
C LYS A 77 31.55 -0.04 -9.97
N ASN A 78 32.04 -0.63 -11.06
CA ASN A 78 32.50 0.11 -12.23
C ASN A 78 31.32 0.67 -13.03
N LEU A 79 30.21 -0.08 -13.10
CA LEU A 79 28.99 0.41 -13.73
C LEU A 79 28.38 1.57 -12.93
N ALA A 80 28.30 1.45 -11.60
CA ALA A 80 27.73 2.49 -10.75
C ALA A 80 28.47 3.84 -10.89
N SER A 81 29.81 3.82 -10.86
CA SER A 81 30.62 5.04 -11.01
C SER A 81 30.52 5.65 -12.39
N ARG A 82 30.30 4.84 -13.44
CA ARG A 82 30.12 5.32 -14.80
C ARG A 82 28.73 5.92 -15.02
N ILE A 83 27.67 5.28 -14.50
CA ILE A 83 26.30 5.83 -14.54
C ILE A 83 26.26 7.19 -13.84
N ASP A 84 26.92 7.33 -12.69
CA ASP A 84 26.96 8.58 -11.92
C ASP A 84 27.64 9.73 -12.70
N LYS A 85 28.68 9.41 -13.48
CA LYS A 85 29.40 10.38 -14.31
C LYS A 85 28.68 10.72 -15.63
N GLU A 86 28.24 9.71 -16.37
CA GLU A 86 27.73 9.87 -17.74
C GLU A 86 26.22 10.15 -17.78
N LYS A 87 25.48 9.87 -16.70
CA LYS A 87 23.99 9.93 -16.56
C LYS A 87 23.20 9.07 -17.55
N PHE A 88 23.71 8.82 -18.75
CA PHE A 88 23.14 7.97 -19.77
C PHE A 88 24.26 7.25 -20.54
N ILE A 89 24.23 5.92 -20.56
CA ILE A 89 25.20 5.09 -21.27
C ILE A 89 24.60 4.68 -22.62
N SER A 90 25.04 5.32 -23.69
CA SER A 90 24.53 5.08 -25.06
C SER A 90 25.02 3.76 -25.67
N SER A 91 26.19 3.26 -25.23
CA SER A 91 26.84 2.06 -25.76
C SER A 91 27.39 1.18 -24.63
N PRO A 92 26.53 0.34 -24.01
CA PRO A 92 26.98 -0.55 -22.93
C PRO A 92 27.81 -1.71 -23.48
N SER A 93 28.93 -1.99 -22.81
CA SER A 93 29.75 -3.19 -23.05
C SER A 93 28.97 -4.47 -22.71
N ASP A 94 29.45 -5.64 -23.13
CA ASP A 94 28.75 -6.90 -22.87
C ASP A 94 28.57 -7.20 -21.38
N ASP A 95 29.53 -6.81 -20.54
CA ASP A 95 29.43 -6.98 -19.09
C ASP A 95 28.49 -5.95 -18.45
N GLU A 96 28.44 -4.73 -18.99
CA GLU A 96 27.47 -3.71 -18.57
C GLU A 96 26.05 -4.11 -18.98
N ARG A 97 25.86 -4.73 -20.16
CA ARG A 97 24.57 -5.28 -20.60
C ARG A 97 24.08 -6.37 -19.66
N LYS A 98 24.96 -7.29 -19.24
CA LYS A 98 24.64 -8.31 -18.23
C LYS A 98 24.26 -7.67 -16.89
N ALA A 99 24.99 -6.63 -16.48
CA ALA A 99 24.70 -5.89 -15.25
C ALA A 99 23.36 -5.11 -15.32
N PHE A 100 23.03 -4.47 -16.44
CA PHE A 100 21.73 -3.83 -16.66
C PHE A 100 20.59 -4.85 -16.70
N HIS A 101 20.82 -6.01 -17.29
CA HIS A 101 19.86 -7.11 -17.28
C HIS A 101 19.59 -7.60 -15.85
N LEU A 102 20.65 -7.82 -15.06
CA LEU A 102 20.52 -8.16 -13.64
C LEU A 102 19.78 -7.07 -12.87
N LEU A 103 20.11 -5.79 -13.10
CA LEU A 103 19.43 -4.67 -12.45
C LEU A 103 17.94 -4.64 -12.81
N LYS A 104 17.58 -4.97 -14.06
CA LYS A 104 16.18 -5.10 -14.51
C LYS A 104 15.47 -6.27 -13.80
N GLU A 105 16.12 -7.42 -13.66
CA GLU A 105 15.59 -8.57 -12.92
C GLU A 105 15.37 -8.21 -11.44
N VAL A 106 16.37 -7.60 -10.80
CA VAL A 106 16.28 -7.13 -9.39
C VAL A 106 15.18 -6.08 -9.22
N ASN A 107 15.07 -5.11 -10.13
CA ASN A 107 14.01 -4.10 -10.08
C ASN A 107 12.63 -4.72 -10.27
N THR A 108 12.52 -5.78 -11.08
CA THR A 108 11.26 -6.52 -11.26
C THR A 108 10.85 -7.20 -9.96
N VAL A 109 11.80 -7.79 -9.23
CA VAL A 109 11.55 -8.33 -7.89
C VAL A 109 11.16 -7.24 -6.90
N ALA A 110 11.94 -6.17 -6.84
CA ALA A 110 11.73 -5.08 -5.90
C ALA A 110 10.39 -4.37 -6.13
N ALA A 111 9.89 -4.29 -7.37
CA ALA A 111 8.60 -3.66 -7.68
C ALA A 111 7.41 -4.26 -6.93
N ARG A 112 7.51 -5.54 -6.53
CA ARG A 112 6.49 -6.25 -5.75
C ARG A 112 6.69 -6.16 -4.24
N VAL A 113 7.74 -5.47 -3.79
CA VAL A 113 8.01 -5.22 -2.36
C VAL A 113 7.39 -3.87 -2.00
N PRO A 114 6.34 -3.83 -1.16
CA PRO A 114 5.70 -2.58 -0.78
C PRO A 114 6.70 -1.54 -0.25
N GLY A 115 6.60 -0.31 -0.73
CA GLY A 115 7.45 0.81 -0.32
C GLY A 115 8.83 0.89 -1.01
N SER A 116 9.19 -0.06 -1.88
CA SER A 116 10.45 0.00 -2.62
C SER A 116 10.47 1.15 -3.64
N GLN A 117 11.68 1.56 -4.06
CA GLN A 117 11.82 2.54 -5.15
C GLN A 117 11.19 2.04 -6.45
N SER A 118 11.29 0.75 -6.73
CA SER A 118 10.69 0.13 -7.91
C SER A 118 9.15 0.16 -7.85
N THR A 119 8.53 0.02 -6.67
CA THR A 119 7.09 0.23 -6.49
C THR A 119 6.69 1.68 -6.74
N LYS A 120 7.49 2.66 -6.28
CA LYS A 120 7.24 4.09 -6.59
C LYS A 120 7.31 4.36 -8.10
N VAL A 121 8.28 3.77 -8.80
CA VAL A 121 8.38 3.86 -10.27
C VAL A 121 7.19 3.18 -10.94
N HIS A 122 6.75 2.03 -10.43
CA HIS A 122 5.57 1.31 -10.93
C HIS A 122 4.30 2.18 -10.84
N ILE A 123 4.00 2.74 -9.66
CA ILE A 123 2.87 3.65 -9.44
C ILE A 123 2.93 4.84 -10.40
N ARG A 124 4.11 5.45 -10.61
CA ARG A 124 4.23 6.56 -11.59
C ARG A 124 3.93 6.12 -13.02
N ASN A 125 4.31 4.90 -13.39
CA ASN A 125 4.02 4.35 -14.71
C ASN A 125 2.54 4.00 -14.87
N GLU A 126 1.85 3.57 -13.81
CA GLU A 126 0.40 3.41 -13.80
C GLU A 126 -0.29 4.77 -13.98
N ILE A 127 0.11 5.82 -13.25
CA ILE A 127 -0.42 7.17 -13.47
C ILE A 127 -0.21 7.61 -14.93
N ARG A 128 1.00 7.42 -15.48
CA ARG A 128 1.27 7.73 -16.90
C ARG A 128 0.40 6.95 -17.87
N SER A 129 0.05 5.70 -17.57
CA SER A 129 -0.84 4.91 -18.43
C SER A 129 -2.28 5.44 -18.40
N TYR A 130 -2.75 5.91 -17.24
CA TYR A 130 -4.03 6.62 -17.13
C TYR A 130 -4.04 7.89 -17.97
N PHE A 131 -2.98 8.70 -17.92
CA PHE A 131 -2.84 9.88 -18.77
C PHE A 131 -2.88 9.51 -20.27
N GLY A 132 -2.18 8.45 -20.67
CA GLY A 132 -2.17 7.99 -22.06
C GLY A 132 -3.53 7.49 -22.56
N TYR A 133 -4.34 6.86 -21.69
CA TYR A 133 -5.61 6.24 -22.07
C TYR A 133 -6.83 7.17 -21.88
N PHE A 134 -6.87 7.94 -20.80
CA PHE A 134 -7.98 8.81 -20.43
C PHE A 134 -7.73 10.29 -20.75
N GLY A 135 -6.49 10.68 -21.06
CA GLY A 135 -6.08 12.09 -21.21
C GLY A 135 -5.72 12.73 -19.87
N LEU A 136 -5.69 14.06 -19.81
CA LEU A 136 -5.41 14.78 -18.56
C LEU A 136 -6.52 14.57 -17.52
N PRO A 137 -6.18 14.37 -16.24
CA PRO A 137 -7.19 14.36 -15.18
C PRO A 137 -7.85 15.73 -15.07
N HIS A 138 -9.13 15.74 -14.72
CA HIS A 138 -9.93 16.95 -14.59
C HIS A 138 -9.77 17.56 -13.20
N LEU A 139 -9.58 16.70 -12.18
CA LEU A 139 -9.37 17.11 -10.81
C LEU A 139 -8.20 16.31 -10.21
N PHE A 140 -7.31 17.01 -9.54
CA PHE A 140 -6.35 16.44 -8.62
C PHE A 140 -6.64 16.99 -7.23
N PHE A 141 -6.85 16.12 -6.25
CA PHE A 141 -7.10 16.56 -4.88
C PHE A 141 -6.53 15.58 -3.86
N THR A 142 -6.29 16.10 -2.66
CA THR A 142 -5.92 15.31 -1.50
C THR A 142 -7.16 15.02 -0.67
N PHE A 143 -7.55 13.76 -0.57
CA PHE A 143 -8.58 13.29 0.35
C PHE A 143 -7.96 13.16 1.75
N ASN A 144 -8.31 14.09 2.63
CA ASN A 144 -7.86 14.09 4.03
C ASN A 144 -9.10 14.15 4.95
N PRO A 145 -9.59 13.01 5.46
CA PRO A 145 -10.74 13.01 6.37
C PRO A 145 -10.35 13.66 7.69
N CYS A 146 -11.19 14.57 8.19
CA CYS A 146 -10.90 15.33 9.41
C CYS A 146 -10.76 14.40 10.63
N ALA A 147 -9.58 14.40 11.24
CA ALA A 147 -9.29 13.62 12.44
C ALA A 147 -10.10 14.11 13.66
N VAL A 148 -10.36 15.41 13.77
CA VAL A 148 -11.06 16.01 14.94
C VAL A 148 -12.46 15.43 15.15
N HIS A 149 -13.14 15.03 14.07
CA HIS A 149 -14.47 14.44 14.13
C HIS A 149 -14.46 12.91 14.06
N SER A 150 -13.28 12.30 14.06
CA SER A 150 -13.17 10.85 14.13
C SER A 150 -13.23 10.41 15.60
N PRO A 151 -14.18 9.55 15.97
CA PRO A 151 -14.24 8.97 17.31
C PRO A 151 -12.94 8.27 17.72
N ILE A 152 -12.17 7.77 16.75
CA ILE A 152 -10.87 7.11 16.98
C ILE A 152 -9.82 8.12 17.43
N PHE A 153 -9.73 9.28 16.78
CA PHE A 153 -8.74 10.30 17.11
C PHE A 153 -9.11 11.10 18.37
N GLN A 154 -10.40 11.26 18.67
CA GLN A 154 -10.87 11.84 19.94
C GLN A 154 -10.42 11.00 21.15
N VAL A 155 -10.49 9.67 21.04
CA VAL A 155 -9.98 8.74 22.05
C VAL A 155 -8.47 8.88 22.24
N ILE A 156 -7.72 9.01 21.14
CA ILE A 156 -6.26 9.14 21.17
C ILE A 156 -5.82 10.42 21.87
N TYR A 157 -6.57 11.51 21.64
CA TYR A 157 -6.31 12.81 22.26
C TYR A 157 -6.75 12.89 23.73
N GLY A 158 -7.37 11.83 24.27
CA GLY A 158 -7.81 11.77 25.66
C GLY A 158 -9.09 12.57 25.93
N ASP A 159 -9.94 12.77 24.91
CA ASP A 159 -11.24 13.39 25.11
C ASP A 159 -12.19 12.41 25.83
N ASN A 160 -12.45 12.69 27.10
CA ASN A 160 -13.32 11.88 27.95
C ASN A 160 -14.82 12.07 27.67
N SER A 161 -15.19 12.96 26.74
CA SER A 161 -16.59 13.14 26.33
C SER A 161 -17.15 11.90 25.62
N PHE A 162 -16.29 11.11 24.97
CA PHE A 162 -16.64 9.82 24.37
C PHE A 162 -16.52 8.68 25.39
N GLN A 163 -17.62 8.42 26.11
CA GLN A 163 -17.75 7.27 27.01
C GLN A 163 -17.82 5.96 26.21
N GLY A 164 -16.67 5.39 25.83
CA GLY A 164 -16.65 4.08 25.15
C GLY A 164 -15.28 3.49 24.87
N LEU A 165 -14.23 4.31 24.78
CA LEU A 165 -12.86 3.87 24.52
C LEU A 165 -11.90 4.48 25.56
N ASN A 166 -12.13 4.20 26.84
CA ASN A 166 -11.13 4.45 27.88
C ASN A 166 -10.04 3.37 27.81
N ALA A 167 -9.03 3.55 26.96
CA ALA A 167 -7.89 2.64 26.95
C ALA A 167 -6.62 3.36 26.52
N HIS A 168 -5.55 3.15 27.30
CA HIS A 168 -4.18 3.27 26.84
C HIS A 168 -3.95 2.29 25.68
N LEU A 169 -4.34 2.69 24.47
CA LEU A 169 -4.21 1.87 23.27
C LEU A 169 -2.78 1.94 22.75
N ASP A 170 -2.26 0.78 22.34
CA ASP A 170 -0.98 0.69 21.63
C ASP A 170 -1.05 1.53 20.34
N TRP A 171 0.03 2.26 20.03
CA TRP A 171 0.17 3.08 18.83
C TRP A 171 -0.06 2.28 17.53
N LEU A 172 0.26 0.98 17.52
CA LEU A 172 -0.04 0.11 16.38
C LEU A 172 -1.54 -0.06 16.14
N VAL A 173 -2.33 -0.11 17.22
CA VAL A 173 -3.78 -0.23 17.11
C VAL A 173 -4.42 1.08 16.76
N ILE A 174 -3.87 2.19 17.25
CA ILE A 174 -4.22 3.54 16.79
C ILE A 174 -4.04 3.65 15.27
N LEU A 175 -2.88 3.25 14.76
CA LEU A 175 -2.57 3.29 13.32
C LEU A 175 -3.55 2.42 12.52
N TRP A 176 -3.83 1.20 13.00
CA TRP A 176 -4.77 0.29 12.35
C TRP A 176 -6.21 0.82 12.33
N LEU A 177 -6.69 1.38 13.45
CA LEU A 177 -8.01 2.01 13.52
C LEU A 177 -8.09 3.23 12.60
N GLY A 178 -7.03 4.04 12.56
CA GLY A 178 -6.91 5.17 11.63
C GLY A 178 -7.02 4.74 10.16
N LEU A 179 -6.38 3.62 9.78
CA LEU A 179 -6.47 3.07 8.43
C LEU A 179 -7.90 2.63 8.07
N ILE A 180 -8.59 1.95 9.00
CA ILE A 180 -9.99 1.53 8.80
C ILE A 180 -10.90 2.74 8.62
N PHE A 181 -10.73 3.76 9.47
CA PHE A 181 -11.50 4.99 9.36
C PHE A 181 -11.27 5.70 8.04
N PHE A 182 -10.01 5.79 7.59
CA PHE A 182 -9.66 6.35 6.30
C PHE A 182 -10.29 5.57 5.16
N GLU A 183 -10.15 4.24 5.16
CA GLU A 183 -10.70 3.37 4.11
C GLU A 183 -12.23 3.48 4.03
N PHE A 184 -12.90 3.49 5.17
CA PHE A 184 -14.34 3.72 5.26
C PHE A 184 -14.73 5.08 4.68
N SER A 185 -14.06 6.15 5.14
CA SER A 185 -14.36 7.52 4.72
C SER A 185 -14.13 7.70 3.22
N PHE A 186 -13.04 7.14 2.69
CA PHE A 186 -12.71 7.17 1.27
C PHE A 186 -13.78 6.44 0.46
N LYS A 187 -14.11 5.19 0.82
CA LYS A 187 -15.13 4.41 0.12
C LYS A 187 -16.50 5.07 0.17
N ALA A 188 -16.91 5.59 1.33
CA ALA A 188 -18.17 6.28 1.49
C ALA A 188 -18.24 7.55 0.64
N ALA A 189 -17.19 8.38 0.64
CA ALA A 189 -17.12 9.57 -0.21
C ALA A 189 -17.20 9.20 -1.70
N PHE A 190 -16.43 8.21 -2.15
CA PHE A 190 -16.45 7.81 -3.56
C PHE A 190 -17.81 7.22 -3.97
N GLN A 191 -18.41 6.38 -3.11
CA GLN A 191 -19.66 5.73 -3.43
C GLN A 191 -20.85 6.72 -3.42
N TYR A 192 -20.98 7.51 -2.37
CA TYR A 192 -22.16 8.34 -2.16
C TYR A 192 -22.02 9.77 -2.68
N LEU A 193 -20.83 10.36 -2.65
CA LEU A 193 -20.60 11.72 -3.14
C LEU A 193 -20.21 11.72 -4.62
N LEU A 194 -19.28 10.85 -5.01
CA LEU A 194 -18.77 10.77 -6.38
C LEU A 194 -19.52 9.77 -7.27
N GLY A 195 -20.44 8.99 -6.68
CA GLY A 195 -21.27 8.04 -7.41
C GLY A 195 -20.47 6.90 -8.04
N TRP A 196 -19.39 6.43 -7.40
CA TRP A 196 -18.57 5.33 -7.89
C TRP A 196 -18.99 3.98 -7.31
N ASP A 197 -19.17 2.98 -8.17
CA ASP A 197 -19.41 1.61 -7.75
C ASP A 197 -18.10 0.80 -7.79
N PHE A 198 -17.58 0.49 -6.60
CA PHE A 198 -16.38 -0.32 -6.41
C PHE A 198 -16.51 -1.78 -6.88
N LYS A 199 -17.74 -2.32 -6.98
CA LYS A 199 -17.96 -3.70 -7.45
C LYS A 199 -17.83 -3.79 -8.97
N THR A 200 -18.40 -2.83 -9.68
CA THR A 200 -18.38 -2.79 -11.14
C THR A 200 -17.19 -2.03 -11.71
N GLY A 201 -16.50 -1.23 -10.88
CA GLY A 201 -15.38 -0.40 -11.30
C GLY A 201 -15.81 0.72 -12.24
N LYS A 202 -17.04 1.24 -12.07
CA LYS A 202 -17.65 2.24 -12.94
C LYS A 202 -18.44 3.26 -12.13
N SER A 203 -18.67 4.43 -12.73
CA SER A 203 -19.66 5.37 -12.20
C SER A 203 -21.07 4.79 -12.28
N THR A 204 -21.86 5.07 -11.25
CA THR A 204 -23.31 4.82 -11.22
C THR A 204 -24.04 5.58 -12.34
N GLU A 205 -25.24 5.13 -12.68
CA GLU A 205 -26.06 5.74 -13.74
C GLU A 205 -26.45 7.19 -13.44
N CYS A 206 -26.60 7.55 -12.16
CA CYS A 206 -26.91 8.92 -11.74
C CYS A 206 -25.66 9.81 -11.70
N GLY A 207 -24.45 9.22 -11.60
CA GLY A 207 -23.22 9.97 -11.34
C GLY A 207 -23.18 10.55 -9.91
N GLY A 208 -22.12 11.29 -9.62
CA GLY A 208 -21.97 12.03 -8.36
C GLY A 208 -22.08 13.54 -8.52
N ILE A 209 -21.57 14.27 -7.53
CA ILE A 209 -21.55 15.75 -7.53
C ILE A 209 -20.87 16.37 -8.75
N PHE A 210 -19.88 15.68 -9.33
CA PHE A 210 -19.15 16.12 -10.52
C PHE A 210 -19.71 15.52 -11.83
N GLY A 211 -20.80 14.76 -11.76
CA GLY A 211 -21.34 13.97 -12.86
C GLY A 211 -20.76 12.56 -12.90
N LYS A 212 -20.72 11.94 -14.08
CA LYS A 212 -20.26 10.56 -14.24
C LYS A 212 -18.74 10.50 -14.29
N LEU A 213 -18.13 9.68 -13.44
CA LEU A 213 -16.70 9.42 -13.49
C LEU A 213 -16.37 8.44 -14.62
N ARG A 214 -15.33 8.76 -15.40
CA ARG A 214 -14.69 7.85 -16.35
C ARG A 214 -13.78 6.86 -15.64
N ALA A 215 -12.95 7.40 -14.74
CA ALA A 215 -11.94 6.68 -14.00
C ALA A 215 -11.46 7.53 -12.81
N PHE A 216 -10.82 6.87 -11.85
CA PHE A 216 -9.99 7.55 -10.86
C PHE A 216 -8.74 6.73 -10.59
N TYR A 217 -7.70 7.39 -10.11
CA TYR A 217 -6.50 6.76 -9.59
C TYR A 217 -6.17 7.38 -8.23
N GLY A 218 -5.81 6.56 -7.25
CA GLY A 218 -5.59 7.02 -5.89
C GLY A 218 -4.41 6.31 -5.20
N THR A 219 -3.60 7.08 -4.48
CA THR A 219 -2.52 6.54 -3.65
C THR A 219 -2.66 7.04 -2.21
N VAL A 220 -2.45 6.15 -1.25
CA VAL A 220 -2.54 6.47 0.19
C VAL A 220 -1.14 6.65 0.76
N GLU A 221 -0.98 7.67 1.59
CA GLU A 221 0.24 7.95 2.33
C GLU A 221 -0.08 8.21 3.81
N LEU A 222 0.83 7.78 4.67
CA LEU A 222 0.78 8.10 6.10
C LEU A 222 1.51 9.43 6.32
N THR A 223 0.82 10.38 6.93
CA THR A 223 1.41 11.65 7.35
C THR A 223 2.34 11.46 8.53
N GLU A 224 3.23 12.44 8.75
CA GLU A 224 4.12 12.46 9.92
C GLU A 224 3.38 12.52 11.28
N ARG A 225 2.07 12.79 11.25
CA ARG A 225 1.19 12.82 12.44
C ARG A 225 0.43 11.50 12.66
N GLY A 226 0.68 10.48 11.86
CA GLY A 226 -0.01 9.19 11.96
C GLY A 226 -1.42 9.17 11.35
N GLU A 227 -1.81 10.22 10.64
CA GLU A 227 -3.06 10.30 9.88
C GLU A 227 -2.84 9.83 8.44
N PHE A 228 -3.86 9.25 7.81
CA PHE A 228 -3.80 8.85 6.40
C PHE A 228 -4.41 9.93 5.52
N HIS A 229 -3.73 10.26 4.42
CA HIS A 229 -4.32 11.02 3.31
C HIS A 229 -4.23 10.23 2.01
N GLY A 230 -5.12 10.54 1.08
CA GLY A 230 -5.11 9.97 -0.27
C GLY A 230 -4.86 11.06 -1.30
N HIS A 231 -3.90 10.87 -2.20
CA HIS A 231 -3.79 11.70 -3.40
C HIS A 231 -4.60 11.05 -4.50
N VAL A 232 -5.52 11.81 -5.10
CA VAL A 232 -6.51 11.31 -6.04
C VAL A 232 -6.50 12.13 -7.32
N GLU A 233 -6.47 11.42 -8.45
CA GLU A 233 -6.72 11.95 -9.79
C GLU A 233 -8.09 11.45 -10.28
N LEU A 234 -8.94 12.35 -10.79
CA LEU A 234 -10.26 12.03 -11.34
C LEU A 234 -10.36 12.36 -12.82
N TRP A 235 -11.00 11.47 -13.58
CA TRP A 235 -11.44 11.70 -14.95
C TRP A 235 -12.96 11.67 -15.01
N ILE A 236 -13.56 12.71 -15.58
CA ILE A 236 -15.02 12.89 -15.64
C ILE A 236 -15.47 12.68 -17.11
N LEU A 237 -16.57 11.94 -17.32
CA LEU A 237 -17.18 11.70 -18.64
C LEU A 237 -18.06 12.87 -19.09
N ILE A 238 -18.93 13.33 -18.19
CA ILE A 238 -19.89 14.41 -18.42
C ILE A 238 -19.87 15.30 -17.19
N LEU A 239 -19.45 16.55 -17.35
CA LEU A 239 -19.55 17.55 -16.30
C LEU A 239 -21.03 17.91 -16.11
N ASN A 240 -21.54 17.83 -14.89
CA ASN A 240 -22.83 18.42 -14.56
C ASN A 240 -22.73 19.93 -14.75
N ALA A 241 -23.42 20.45 -15.77
CA ALA A 241 -23.36 21.85 -16.21
C ALA A 241 -23.81 22.88 -15.15
N GLY A 242 -24.25 22.45 -13.98
CA GLY A 242 -24.77 23.33 -12.92
C GLY A 242 -23.89 23.52 -11.69
N SER A 243 -22.69 22.92 -11.58
CA SER A 243 -22.05 22.79 -10.26
C SER A 243 -20.58 23.20 -10.15
N VAL A 244 -19.81 23.42 -11.22
CA VAL A 244 -18.40 23.76 -11.03
C VAL A 244 -17.85 24.73 -12.08
N THR A 245 -17.84 26.02 -11.72
CA THR A 245 -16.94 27.01 -12.31
C THR A 245 -15.60 26.87 -11.59
N PHE A 246 -14.65 26.13 -12.14
CA PHE A 246 -13.27 26.16 -11.64
C PHE A 246 -12.65 27.50 -12.05
N PHE A 247 -12.49 28.42 -11.10
CA PHE A 247 -11.50 29.48 -11.24
C PHE A 247 -10.12 28.84 -11.14
N VAL A 248 -9.42 28.80 -12.26
CA VAL A 248 -7.97 28.57 -12.27
C VAL A 248 -7.34 29.81 -11.64
N LEU A 249 -6.72 29.63 -10.47
CA LEU A 249 -5.74 30.57 -9.90
C LEU A 249 -4.34 30.11 -10.33
#